data_AF-A0A951X0Z9-F1
#
_entry.id   AF-A0A951X0Z9-F1
#
_cell.length_a   1.000
_cell.length_b   1.000
_cell.length_c   1.000
_cell.angle_alpha   90.00
_cell.angle_beta   90.00
_cell.angle_gamma   90.00
#
_symmetry.space_group_name_H-M   'P 1'
#
loop_
_entity.id
_entity.type
_entity.pdbx_description
1 polymer ?
#
loop_
_entity_poly.entity_id
_entity_poly.type
_entity_poly.pdbx_seq_one_letter_code
_entity_poly.pdbx_strand_id
1 'polypeptide(L)'
;MVVDDGAAHHRPWRRPAFDRFLVEGRVKPGYAADNGVAFHFIDGKLYKIVASRPAARGYQLALCDGQSVETPLATEYLTRA
;
A
#
# COMPACT_ATOMS: atom_id res chain seq x y z
N MET A 1 20.98 18.79 5.95
CA MET A 1 21.53 17.45 5.66
C MET A 1 20.37 16.47 5.77
N VAL A 2 19.72 16.17 4.64
CA VAL A 2 18.70 15.12 4.61
C VAL A 2 19.39 13.96 3.93
N VAL A 3 19.79 12.98 4.74
CA VAL A 3 20.23 11.68 4.25
C VAL A 3 19.00 11.02 3.60
N ASP A 4 19.03 10.93 2.27
CA ASP A 4 18.05 10.20 1.48
C ASP A 4 18.34 8.70 1.64
N ASP A 5 17.77 8.11 2.68
CA ASP A 5 17.89 6.70 3.00
C ASP A 5 16.81 5.89 2.25
N GLY A 6 16.82 5.93 0.91
CA GLY A 6 16.07 5.01 0.05
C GLY A 6 14.56 4.84 0.34
N ALA A 7 13.93 5.78 1.04
CA ALA A 7 12.63 5.58 1.66
C ALA A 7 11.51 5.84 0.65
N ALA A 8 10.61 4.86 0.56
CA ALA A 8 9.30 4.88 -0.09
C ALA A 8 8.89 6.24 -0.70
N HIS A 9 8.69 6.29 -2.01
CA HIS A 9 8.25 7.47 -2.76
C HIS A 9 6.81 7.97 -2.45
N HIS A 10 6.26 7.65 -1.28
CA HIS A 10 4.99 8.17 -0.80
C HIS A 10 5.14 9.68 -0.53
N ARG A 11 4.27 10.50 -1.13
CA ARG A 11 4.19 11.91 -0.70
C ARG A 11 3.70 11.92 0.76
N PRO A 12 4.44 12.48 1.73
CA PRO A 12 4.16 12.31 3.17
C PRO A 12 2.76 12.79 3.57
N TRP A 13 2.16 13.69 2.81
CA TRP A 13 0.82 14.25 3.04
C TRP A 13 -0.34 13.29 2.69
N ARG A 14 -0.10 12.20 1.94
CA ARG A 14 -1.16 11.27 1.50
C ARG A 14 -1.64 10.33 2.61
N ARG A 15 -0.72 9.84 3.44
CA ARG A 15 -1.02 8.90 4.53
C ARG A 15 -1.99 9.52 5.56
N PRO A 16 -1.74 10.72 6.12
CA PRO A 16 -2.62 11.31 7.14
C PRO A 16 -4.04 11.58 6.63
N ALA A 17 -4.20 11.95 5.35
CA ALA A 17 -5.51 12.24 4.79
C ALA A 17 -6.35 10.97 4.60
N PHE A 18 -5.74 9.87 4.13
CA PHE A 18 -6.44 8.59 3.99
C PHE A 18 -6.82 8.01 5.34
N ASP A 19 -5.89 8.02 6.31
CA ASP A 19 -6.16 7.55 7.68
C ASP A 19 -7.34 8.27 8.30
N ARG A 20 -7.36 9.61 8.21
CA ARG A 20 -8.48 10.42 8.70
C ARG A 20 -9.78 10.06 7.98
N PHE A 21 -9.78 9.96 6.65
CA PHE A 21 -11.01 9.65 5.91
C PHE A 21 -11.51 8.23 6.17
N LEU A 22 -10.61 7.28 6.44
CA LEU A 22 -10.98 5.91 6.79
C LEU A 22 -11.64 5.87 8.18
N VAL A 23 -11.06 6.57 9.16
CA VAL A 23 -11.64 6.71 10.50
C VAL A 23 -12.97 7.48 10.48
N GLU A 24 -13.09 8.53 9.67
CA GLU A 24 -14.33 9.28 9.45
C GLU A 24 -15.38 8.48 8.64
N GLY A 25 -15.08 7.28 8.15
CA GLY A 25 -15.98 6.46 7.34
C GLY A 25 -16.29 7.05 5.95
N ARG A 26 -15.51 8.04 5.50
CA ARG A 26 -15.69 8.72 4.21
C ARG A 26 -15.11 7.94 3.03
N VAL A 27 -14.18 7.04 3.31
CA VAL A 27 -13.65 6.07 2.35
C VAL A 27 -13.72 4.67 2.95
N LYS A 28 -13.77 3.66 2.08
CA LYS A 28 -13.74 2.26 2.49
C LYS A 28 -12.31 1.79 2.76
N PRO A 29 -12.13 0.72 3.54
CA PRO A 29 -10.90 -0.07 3.56
C PRO A 29 -10.42 -0.39 2.14
N GLY A 30 -9.11 -0.55 1.96
CA GLY A 30 -8.54 -0.68 0.62
C GLY A 30 -7.08 -1.09 0.61
N TYR A 31 -6.42 -0.80 -0.51
CA TYR A 31 -5.03 -1.19 -0.74
C TYR A 31 -4.16 0.03 -1.05
N ALA A 32 -2.95 0.02 -0.51
CA ALA A 32 -1.90 0.99 -0.87
C ALA A 32 -0.72 0.25 -1.51
N ALA A 33 -0.10 0.88 -2.50
CA ALA A 33 1.07 0.34 -3.20
C ALA A 33 2.24 1.29 -3.05
N ASP A 34 3.41 0.75 -2.73
CA ASP A 34 4.67 1.43 -3.00
C ASP A 34 4.87 1.63 -4.51
N ASN A 35 5.82 2.51 -4.85
CA ASN A 35 6.27 2.66 -6.22
C ASN A 35 6.78 1.34 -6.78
N GLY A 36 6.20 0.93 -7.90
CA GLY A 36 6.54 -0.32 -8.58
C GLY A 36 5.70 -1.51 -8.14
N VAL A 37 4.67 -1.32 -7.30
CA VAL A 37 3.73 -2.40 -6.91
C VAL A 37 2.42 -2.29 -7.67
N ALA A 38 1.90 -3.44 -8.10
CA ALA A 38 0.58 -3.55 -8.71
C ALA A 38 -0.22 -4.70 -8.09
N PHE A 39 -1.54 -4.48 -7.98
CA PHE A 39 -2.51 -5.47 -7.52
C PHE A 39 -3.28 -6.02 -8.73
N HIS A 40 -3.25 -7.33 -8.91
CA HIS A 40 -4.00 -8.03 -9.95
C HIS A 40 -5.26 -8.64 -9.32
N PHE A 41 -6.42 -8.17 -9.77
CA PHE A 41 -7.72 -8.68 -9.35
C PHE A 41 -8.36 -9.50 -10.47
N ILE A 42 -9.00 -10.60 -10.10
CA ILE A 42 -9.85 -11.41 -10.99
C ILE A 42 -11.23 -11.48 -10.34
N ASP A 43 -12.26 -11.05 -11.06
CA ASP A 43 -13.65 -11.00 -10.58
C ASP A 43 -13.81 -10.30 -9.21
N GLY A 44 -13.09 -9.18 -9.03
CA GLY A 44 -13.11 -8.38 -7.80
C GLY A 44 -12.37 -9.00 -6.62
N LYS A 45 -11.73 -10.16 -6.78
CA LYS A 45 -10.91 -10.81 -5.75
C LYS A 45 -9.45 -10.59 -6.02
N LEU A 46 -8.69 -10.26 -4.97
CA LEU A 46 -7.25 -10.09 -5.07
C LEU A 46 -6.62 -11.45 -5.43
N TYR A 47 -6.05 -11.54 -6.62
CA TYR A 47 -5.43 -12.76 -7.13
C TYR A 47 -3.92 -12.76 -6.88
N LYS A 48 -3.25 -11.64 -7.14
CA LYS A 48 -1.78 -11.54 -7.02
C LYS A 48 -1.33 -10.11 -6.76
N ILE A 49 -0.20 -9.97 -6.08
CA ILE A 49 0.50 -8.69 -5.93
C ILE A 49 1.89 -8.86 -6.51
N VAL A 50 2.26 -7.95 -7.42
CA VAL A 50 3.55 -7.99 -8.10
C VAL A 50 4.33 -6.71 -7.84
N ALA A 51 5.66 -6.81 -7.83
CA ALA A 51 6.56 -5.69 -7.65
C ALA A 51 7.63 -5.68 -8.74
N SER A 52 7.97 -4.49 -9.26
CA SER A 52 9.13 -4.28 -10.14
C SER A 52 10.40 -3.89 -9.38
N ARG A 53 10.35 -3.90 -8.04
CA ARG A 53 11.48 -3.62 -7.14
C ARG A 53 11.48 -4.64 -6.00
N PRO A 54 12.63 -5.23 -5.61
CA PRO A 54 12.67 -6.30 -4.59
C PRO A 54 12.11 -5.89 -3.23
N ALA A 55 12.34 -4.63 -2.83
CA ALA A 55 11.94 -4.11 -1.53
C ALA A 55 10.53 -3.51 -1.49
N ALA A 56 9.87 -3.32 -2.64
CA ALA A 56 8.57 -2.63 -2.67
C ALA A 56 7.44 -3.54 -2.18
N ARG A 57 6.49 -2.95 -1.43
CA ARG A 57 5.38 -3.68 -0.81
C ARG A 57 4.02 -3.07 -1.15
N GLY A 58 3.02 -3.95 -1.17
CA GLY A 58 1.62 -3.55 -1.09
C GLY A 58 1.18 -3.58 0.37
N TYR A 59 0.08 -2.91 0.67
CA TYR A 59 -0.46 -2.84 2.02
C TYR A 59 -1.99 -2.97 1.97
N GLN A 60 -2.56 -3.65 2.96
CA GLN A 60 -3.99 -3.63 3.24
C GLN A 60 -4.27 -2.59 4.31
N LEU A 61 -5.22 -1.70 4.03
CA LEU A 61 -5.70 -0.68 4.96
C LEU A 61 -7.07 -1.10 5.47
N ALA A 62 -7.19 -1.26 6.78
CA ALA A 62 -8.41 -1.67 7.47
C ALA A 62 -8.74 -0.70 8.61
N LEU A 63 -10.02 -0.67 9.00
CA LEU A 63 -10.47 0.00 10.21
C LEU A 63 -10.70 -1.07 11.28
N CYS A 64 -9.90 -1.07 12.34
CA CYS A 64 -10.02 -1.97 13.48
C CYS A 64 -10.21 -1.12 14.73
N ASP A 65 -11.30 -1.35 15.48
CA ASP A 65 -11.61 -0.64 16.73
C ASP A 65 -11.52 0.90 16.63
N GLY A 66 -11.96 1.45 15.49
CA GLY A 66 -11.93 2.89 15.21
C GLY A 66 -10.57 3.44 14.82
N GLN A 67 -9.57 2.58 14.59
CA GLN A 67 -8.22 2.95 14.19
C GLN A 67 -7.89 2.43 12.79
N SER A 68 -7.19 3.25 12.00
CA SER A 68 -6.60 2.82 10.73
C SER A 68 -5.44 1.87 11.01
N VAL A 69 -5.48 0.67 10.42
CA VAL A 69 -4.43 -0.35 10.51
C VAL A 69 -3.91 -0.65 9.12
N GLU A 70 -2.59 -0.52 8.94
CA GLU A 70 -1.88 -0.87 7.71
C GLU A 70 -1.13 -2.18 7.91
N THR A 71 -1.44 -3.19 7.10
CA THR A 71 -0.78 -4.49 7.12
C THR A 71 0.01 -4.70 5.82
N PRO A 72 1.34 -4.89 5.86
CA PRO A 72 2.12 -5.22 4.68
C PRO A 72 1.66 -6.52 4.03
N LEU A 73 1.60 -6.54 2.71
CA LEU A 73 1.27 -7.70 1.90
C LEU A 73 2.50 -8.15 1.12
N ALA A 74 2.71 -9.46 1.07
CA ALA A 74 3.80 -10.06 0.31
C ALA A 74 3.64 -9.77 -1.19
N THR A 75 4.74 -9.43 -1.84
CA THR A 75 4.78 -9.11 -3.27
C THR A 75 5.67 -10.11 -4.00
N GLU A 76 5.27 -10.53 -5.20
CA GLU A 76 6.13 -11.28 -6.08
C GLU A 76 6.99 -10.32 -6.90
N TYR A 77 8.31 -10.39 -6.75
CA TYR A 77 9.22 -9.57 -7.54
C TYR A 77 9.31 -10.11 -8.97
N LEU A 78 8.93 -9.28 -9.94
CA LEU A 78 9.06 -9.57 -11.35
C LEU A 78 10.46 -9.22 -11.83
N THR A 79 11.31 -10.22 -11.96
CA THR A 79 12.54 -10.10 -12.76
C THR A 79 12.19 -10.17 -14.24
N ARG A 80 13.05 -9.63 -15.11
CA ARG A 80 12.97 -10.01 -16.52
C ARG A 80 13.11 -11.54 -16.62
N ALA A 81 12.30 -12.13 -17.50
CA ALA A 81 12.52 -13.48 -17.99
C ALA A 81 13.74 -13.51 -18.92
#